data_AF-A0A951AU26-F1
#
_entry.id   AF-A0A951AU26-F1
#
_cell.length_a   1.000
_cell.length_b   1.000
_cell.length_c   1.000
_cell.angle_alpha   90.00
_cell.angle_beta   90.00
_cell.angle_gamma   90.00
#
_symmetry.space_group_name_H-M   'P 1'
#
loop_
_entity.id
_entity.type
_entity.pdbx_description
1 polymer ?
#
loop_
_entity_poly.entity_id
_entity_poly.type
_entity_poly.pdbx_seq_one_letter_code
_entity_poly.pdbx_strand_id
1 'polypeptide(L)'
;MASESSPICFRVPPDERSLLEVVARHQGQTLSAFVRDAAIRVAQGLIDEYGAEAIFKTFETTETQRAEQARARVNEFRTRLLSQYRGSSG
;
A
#
# COMPACT_ATOMS: atom_id res chain seq x y z
N MET A 1 -4.99 -12.30 -19.78
CA MET A 1 -5.80 -11.08 -19.64
C MET A 1 -5.04 -10.16 -18.70
N ALA A 2 -4.56 -9.01 -19.19
CA ALA A 2 -3.90 -8.05 -18.32
C ALA A 2 -4.97 -7.47 -17.40
N SER A 3 -4.90 -7.78 -16.10
CA SER A 3 -5.72 -7.08 -15.11
C SER A 3 -5.44 -5.59 -15.27
N GLU A 4 -6.46 -4.79 -15.58
CA GLU A 4 -6.36 -3.33 -15.61
C GLU A 4 -6.10 -2.85 -14.18
N SER A 5 -4.83 -2.91 -13.75
CA SER A 5 -4.45 -2.40 -12.44
C SER A 5 -4.49 -0.88 -12.50
N SER A 6 -5.27 -0.30 -11.59
CA SER A 6 -5.28 1.15 -11.42
C SER A 6 -3.87 1.65 -11.15
N PRO A 7 -3.47 2.80 -11.72
CA PRO A 7 -2.13 3.32 -11.54
C PRO A 7 -1.84 3.53 -10.04
N ILE A 8 -0.70 3.02 -9.58
CA ILE A 8 -0.24 3.24 -8.22
C ILE A 8 0.28 4.67 -8.13
N CYS A 9 -0.40 5.49 -7.34
CA CYS A 9 -0.05 6.87 -7.09
C CYS A 9 0.43 7.02 -5.65
N PHE A 10 1.54 7.71 -5.44
CA PHE A 10 2.04 8.09 -4.13
C PHE A 10 2.35 9.58 -4.09
N ARG A 11 2.29 10.16 -2.89
CA ARG A 11 2.67 11.55 -2.67
C ARG A 11 4.14 11.58 -2.26
N VAL A 12 4.87 12.53 -2.82
CA VAL A 12 6.26 12.81 -2.49
C VAL A 12 6.41 14.31 -2.25
N PRO A 13 7.23 14.72 -1.27
CA PRO A 13 7.63 16.11 -1.09
C PRO A 13 8.20 16.74 -2.38
N PRO A 14 8.03 18.07 -2.59
CA PRO A 14 8.46 18.74 -3.82
C PRO A 14 9.97 18.64 -4.11
N ASP A 15 10.78 18.65 -3.07
CA ASP A 15 12.24 18.52 -3.11
C ASP A 15 12.66 17.11 -3.54
N GLU A 16 12.07 16.07 -2.92
CA GLU A 16 12.29 14.67 -3.33
C GLU A 16 11.85 14.44 -4.78
N ARG A 17 10.69 14.97 -5.17
CA ARG A 17 10.20 14.88 -6.55
C ARG A 17 11.20 15.50 -7.54
N SER A 18 11.73 16.67 -7.22
CA SER A 18 12.67 17.38 -8.08
C SER A 18 13.95 16.56 -8.29
N LEU A 19 14.47 15.94 -7.23
CA LEU A 19 15.61 15.03 -7.31
C LEU A 19 15.31 13.82 -8.22
N LEU A 20 14.18 13.15 -7.99
CA LEU A 20 13.78 11.98 -8.78
C LEU A 20 13.64 12.32 -10.27
N GLU A 21 13.07 13.49 -10.60
CA GLU A 21 12.93 13.95 -11.98
C GLU A 21 14.28 14.22 -12.65
N VAL A 22 15.24 14.83 -11.94
CA VAL A 22 16.58 15.09 -12.46
C VAL A 22 17.31 13.78 -12.77
N VAL A 23 17.26 12.82 -11.83
CA VAL A 23 17.91 11.52 -12.01
C VAL A 23 17.25 10.72 -13.13
N ALA A 24 15.93 10.69 -13.21
CA ALA A 24 15.20 10.02 -14.29
C ALA A 24 15.60 10.58 -15.67
N ARG A 25 15.66 11.91 -15.80
CA ARG A 25 16.12 12.58 -17.03
C ARG A 25 17.57 12.24 -17.37
N HIS A 26 18.45 12.21 -16.38
CA HIS A 26 19.86 11.85 -16.58
C HIS A 26 20.00 10.42 -17.12
N GLN A 27 19.13 9.50 -16.72
CA GLN A 27 19.08 8.11 -17.20
C GLN A 27 18.29 7.94 -18.51
N GLY A 28 17.78 9.02 -19.11
CA GLY A 28 16.98 8.96 -20.34
C GLY A 28 15.60 8.31 -20.15
N GLN A 29 15.09 8.27 -18.92
CA GLN A 29 13.83 7.64 -18.56
C GLN A 29 12.76 8.67 -18.20
N THR A 30 11.48 8.28 -18.30
CA THR A 30 10.39 9.03 -17.66
C THR A 30 10.44 8.80 -16.15
N LEU A 31 9.89 9.75 -15.37
CA LEU A 31 9.82 9.62 -13.91
C LEU A 31 9.12 8.31 -13.47
N SER A 32 8.03 7.92 -14.15
CA SER A 32 7.29 6.70 -13.83
C SER A 32 8.06 5.43 -14.14
N ALA A 33 8.85 5.40 -15.23
CA ALA A 33 9.72 4.27 -15.54
C ALA A 33 10.85 4.14 -14.52
N PHE A 34 11.49 5.26 -14.18
CA PHE A 34 12.56 5.30 -13.19
C PHE A 34 12.10 4.80 -11.82
N VAL A 35 10.96 5.30 -11.32
CA VAL A 35 10.40 4.86 -10.05
C VAL A 35 10.02 3.38 -10.07
N ARG A 36 9.45 2.90 -11.19
CA ARG A 36 9.11 1.48 -11.36
C ARG A 36 10.35 0.60 -11.25
N ASP A 37 11.42 0.96 -11.97
CA ASP A 37 12.68 0.20 -11.95
C ASP A 37 13.33 0.22 -10.56
N ALA A 38 13.34 1.37 -9.89
CA ALA A 38 13.85 1.50 -8.53
C ALA A 38 13.06 0.60 -7.55
N ALA A 39 11.73 0.62 -7.63
CA ALA A 39 10.87 -0.21 -6.79
C ALA A 39 11.11 -1.72 -7.03
N ILE A 40 11.26 -2.14 -8.29
CA ILE A 40 11.57 -3.53 -8.64
C ILE A 40 12.93 -3.94 -8.07
N ARG A 41 13.96 -3.10 -8.18
CA ARG A 41 15.30 -3.40 -7.63
C ARG A 41 15.29 -3.54 -6.13
N VAL A 42 14.55 -2.68 -5.42
CA VAL A 42 14.38 -2.78 -3.97
C VAL A 42 13.64 -4.08 -3.62
N ALA A 43 12.55 -4.40 -4.32
CA ALA A 43 11.81 -5.64 -4.10
C ALA A 43 12.69 -6.88 -4.33
N GLN A 44 13.49 -6.88 -5.39
CA GLN A 44 14.42 -7.97 -5.67
C GLN A 44 15.49 -8.10 -4.59
N GLY A 45 16.07 -6.99 -4.13
CA GLY A 45 17.05 -7.00 -3.04
C GLY A 45 16.48 -7.59 -1.75
N LEU A 46 15.22 -7.27 -1.43
CA LEU A 46 14.53 -7.89 -0.30
C LEU A 46 14.34 -9.39 -0.50
N ILE A 47 13.93 -9.83 -1.70
CA ILE A 47 13.78 -11.26 -2.03
C ILE A 47 15.12 -11.99 -1.89
N ASP A 48 16.21 -11.40 -2.35
CA ASP A 48 17.53 -12.00 -2.30
C ASP A 48 18.06 -12.08 -0.85
N GLU A 49 17.73 -11.10 0.00
CA GLU A 49 18.16 -11.05 1.41
C GLU A 49 17.34 -11.98 2.32
N TYR A 50 16.01 -12.00 2.16
CA TYR A 50 15.10 -12.68 3.09
C TYR A 50 14.44 -13.95 2.53
N GLY A 51 14.51 -14.15 1.21
CA GLY A 51 13.78 -15.19 0.50
C GLY A 51 12.31 -14.81 0.22
N ALA A 52 11.81 -15.23 -0.95
CA ALA A 52 10.45 -14.90 -1.39
C ALA A 52 9.37 -15.36 -0.40
N GLU A 53 9.51 -16.56 0.16
CA GLU A 53 8.56 -17.15 1.11
C GLU A 53 8.37 -16.32 2.40
N ALA A 54 9.46 -15.78 2.95
CA ALA A 54 9.38 -14.95 4.16
C ALA A 54 8.64 -13.63 3.89
N ILE A 55 8.84 -13.08 2.69
CA ILE A 55 8.15 -11.87 2.24
C ILE A 55 6.66 -12.16 2.03
N PHE A 56 6.30 -13.20 1.27
CA PHE A 56 4.91 -13.58 1.04
C PHE A 56 4.16 -13.80 2.36
N LYS A 57 4.74 -14.56 3.29
CA LYS A 57 4.14 -14.78 4.61
C LYS A 57 3.89 -13.46 5.35
N THR A 58 4.83 -12.52 5.30
CA THR A 58 4.68 -11.22 5.96
C THR A 58 3.55 -10.40 5.34
N PHE A 59 3.44 -10.38 4.01
CA PHE A 59 2.37 -9.65 3.31
C PHE A 59 0.99 -10.29 3.49
N GLU A 60 0.88 -11.62 3.40
CA GLU A 60 -0.37 -12.34 3.65
C GLU A 60 -0.87 -12.11 5.09
N THR A 61 0.04 -12.14 6.07
CA THR A 61 -0.30 -11.89 7.48
C THR A 61 -0.76 -10.45 7.68
N THR A 62 -0.18 -9.49 6.95
CA THR A 62 -0.53 -8.07 7.06
C THR A 62 -1.89 -7.77 6.43
N GLU A 63 -2.21 -8.37 5.28
CA GLU A 63 -3.52 -8.21 4.63
C GLU A 63 -4.65 -8.86 5.44
N THR A 64 -4.41 -10.05 5.97
CA THR A 64 -5.37 -10.72 6.86
C THR A 64 -5.59 -9.92 8.15
N GLN A 65 -4.53 -9.43 8.79
CA GLN A 65 -4.66 -8.57 9.98
C GLN A 65 -5.40 -7.26 9.68
N ARG A 66 -5.15 -6.62 8.53
CA ARG A 66 -5.89 -5.41 8.13
C ARG A 66 -7.36 -5.69 7.86
N ALA A 67 -7.68 -6.81 7.23
CA ALA A 67 -9.06 -7.22 6.98
C ALA A 67 -9.81 -7.52 8.30
N GLU A 68 -9.16 -8.17 9.26
CA GLU A 68 -9.72 -8.42 10.58
C GLU A 68 -9.93 -7.13 11.38
N GLN A 69 -8.96 -6.21 11.38
CA GLN A 69 -9.09 -4.91 12.04
C GLN A 69 -10.21 -4.06 11.41
N ALA A 70 -10.36 -4.09 10.08
CA ALA A 70 -11.45 -3.41 9.39
C ALA A 70 -12.82 -3.98 9.79
N ARG A 71 -12.94 -5.32 9.84
CA ARG A 71 -14.18 -5.99 10.30
C ARG A 71 -14.50 -5.67 11.76
N ALA A 72 -13.50 -5.66 12.63
CA ALA A 72 -13.65 -5.32 14.04
C ALA A 72 -14.17 -3.88 14.21
N ARG A 73 -13.59 -2.91 13.49
CA ARG A 73 -14.05 -1.51 13.51
C ARG A 73 -15.48 -1.35 13.00
N VAL A 74 -15.85 -2.05 11.93
CA VAL A 74 -17.22 -2.03 11.39
C VAL A 74 -18.22 -2.61 12.40
N ASN A 75 -17.87 -3.72 13.07
CA ASN A 75 -18.71 -4.31 14.10
C ASN A 75 -18.83 -3.43 15.35
N GLU A 76 -17.75 -2.79 15.79
CA GLU A 76 -17.77 -1.82 16.90
C GLU A 76 -18.66 -0.63 16.57
N PHE A 77 -18.53 -0.08 15.37
CA PHE A 77 -19.37 1.02 14.88
C PHE A 77 -20.85 0.63 14.81
N ARG A 78 -21.16 -0.56 14.26
CA ARG A 78 -22.52 -1.10 14.21
C ARG A 78 -23.11 -1.27 15.61
N THR A 79 -22.31 -1.76 16.57
CA THR A 79 -22.74 -1.99 17.95
C THR A 79 -23.04 -0.67 18.65
N ARG A 80 -22.19 0.36 18.46
CA ARG A 80 -22.46 1.72 18.95
C ARG A 80 -23.75 2.29 18.38
N LEU A 81 -23.97 2.18 17.07
CA LEU A 81 -25.21 2.64 16.45
C LEU A 81 -26.43 1.94 17.05
N LEU A 82 -26.43 0.61 17.12
CA LEU A 82 -27.56 -0.14 17.68
C LEU A 82 -27.82 0.19 19.16
N SER A 83 -26.78 0.48 19.95
CA SER A 83 -26.93 0.92 21.34
C SER A 83 -27.54 2.32 21.47
N GLN A 84 -27.20 3.26 20.58
CA GLN A 84 -27.81 4.59 20.53
C GLN A 84 -29.30 4.51 20.15
N TYR A 85 -29.66 3.66 19.19
CA TYR A 85 -31.07 3.51 18.79
C TYR A 85 -31.94 2.76 19.81
N ARG A 86 -31.37 1.89 20.65
CA ARG A 86 -32.10 1.24 21.77
C ARG A 86 -32.38 2.16 22.96
N GLY A 87 -31.61 3.24 23.12
CA GLY A 87 -31.79 4.20 24.22
C GLY A 87 -32.79 5.33 23.96
N SER A 88 -33.35 5.42 22.74
CA SER A 88 -34.22 6.53 22.32
C SER A 88 -35.71 6.17 22.25
N SER A 89 -36.10 5.02 22.83
CA SER A 89 -37.50 4.60 23.01
C SER A 89 -37.82 4.59 24.51
N GLY A 90 -37.82 5.77 25.11
CA GLY A 90 -38.30 6.04 26.47
C GLY A 90 -39.24 7.22 26.42
#